data_AF-A0A7I8BWY8-F1
#
_entry.id   AF-A0A7I8BWY8-F1
#
_cell.length_a   1.000
_cell.length_b   1.000
_cell.length_c   1.000
_cell.angle_alpha   90.00
_cell.angle_beta   90.00
_cell.angle_gamma   90.00
#
_symmetry.space_group_name_H-M   'P 1'
#
loop_
_entity.id
_entity.type
_entity.pdbx_description
1 polymer ?
#
loop_
_entity_poly.entity_id
_entity_poly.type
_entity_poly.pdbx_seq_one_letter_code
_entity_poly.pdbx_strand_id
1 'polypeptide(L)'
;MTNVEARSANQLAEERTELATTRTLMAADRTLMAWTRTALSMISFGFTIYKVLEGFMEAGVHLAHPHSPRNVGVFLTGMGTVSMVLGTIEYWRTIVGLREYQPVSIWRPAFFVALVMACSGSLIFLSIIRRFL
;
A
#
# COMPACT_ATOMS: atom_id res chain seq x y z
N MET A 1 49.67 -14.87 -13.70
CA MET A 1 48.50 -15.13 -14.57
C MET A 1 47.47 -15.82 -13.71
N THR A 2 46.51 -15.07 -13.19
CA THR A 2 45.43 -15.61 -12.36
C THR A 2 44.61 -16.55 -13.23
N ASN A 3 44.57 -17.84 -12.89
CA ASN A 3 43.65 -18.79 -13.51
C ASN A 3 42.23 -18.26 -13.27
N VAL A 4 41.65 -17.66 -14.30
CA VAL A 4 40.23 -17.35 -14.35
C VAL A 4 39.56 -18.70 -14.52
N GLU A 5 39.30 -19.36 -13.40
CA GLU A 5 38.49 -20.58 -13.36
C GLU A 5 37.14 -20.20 -13.98
N ALA A 6 36.93 -20.63 -15.22
CA ALA A 6 35.75 -20.28 -15.98
C ALA A 6 34.55 -20.82 -15.19
N ARG A 7 33.75 -19.90 -14.63
CA ARG A 7 32.57 -20.24 -13.82
C ARG A 7 31.73 -21.27 -14.56
N SER A 8 31.36 -22.34 -13.85
CA SER A 8 30.54 -23.42 -14.41
C SER A 8 29.22 -22.85 -14.95
N ALA A 9 28.68 -23.43 -16.03
CA ALA A 9 27.40 -23.03 -16.59
C ALA A 9 26.27 -22.98 -15.53
N ASN A 10 26.34 -23.85 -14.53
CA ASN A 10 25.39 -23.88 -13.41
C ASN A 10 25.55 -22.66 -12.48
N GLN A 11 26.77 -22.22 -12.19
CA GLN A 11 27.04 -21.03 -11.37
C GLN A 11 26.54 -19.76 -12.06
N LEU A 12 26.76 -19.67 -13.37
CA LEU A 12 26.24 -18.55 -14.19
C LEU A 12 24.71 -18.55 -14.26
N ALA A 13 24.06 -19.72 -14.26
CA ALA A 13 22.61 -19.85 -14.23
C ALA A 13 22.02 -19.44 -12.87
N GLU A 14 22.68 -19.80 -11.77
CA GLU A 14 22.30 -19.42 -10.41
C GLU A 14 22.39 -17.90 -10.22
N GLU A 15 23.51 -17.28 -10.60
CA GLU A 15 23.72 -15.82 -10.52
C GLU A 15 22.67 -15.05 -11.33
N ARG A 16 22.30 -15.53 -12.53
CA ARG A 16 21.21 -14.92 -13.33
C ARG A 16 19.86 -15.01 -12.63
N THR A 17 19.59 -16.11 -11.94
CA THR A 17 18.34 -16.34 -11.21
C THR A 17 18.25 -15.45 -9.98
N GLU A 18 19.34 -15.30 -9.22
CA GLU A 18 19.43 -14.36 -8.10
C GLU A 18 19.24 -12.90 -8.55
N LEU A 19 19.89 -12.49 -9.65
CA LEU A 19 19.75 -11.16 -10.22
C LEU A 19 18.32 -10.88 -10.71
N ALA A 20 17.68 -11.86 -11.35
CA ALA A 20 16.28 -11.76 -11.78
C ALA A 20 15.32 -11.61 -10.59
N THR A 21 15.55 -12.40 -9.53
CA THR A 21 14.77 -12.33 -8.28
C THR A 21 14.91 -10.95 -7.63
N THR A 22 16.13 -10.44 -7.52
CA THR A 22 16.43 -9.13 -6.92
C THR A 22 15.74 -7.99 -7.70
N ARG A 23 15.75 -8.03 -9.03
CA ARG A 23 15.05 -7.04 -9.88
C ARG A 23 13.54 -7.06 -9.66
N THR A 24 12.97 -8.25 -9.56
CA THR A 24 11.53 -8.44 -9.33
C THR A 24 11.11 -7.89 -7.97
N LEU A 25 11.92 -8.14 -6.92
CA LEU A 25 11.70 -7.55 -5.59
C LEU A 25 11.81 -6.02 -5.59
N MET A 26 12.79 -5.45 -6.31
CA MET A 26 12.91 -3.99 -6.44
C MET A 26 11.75 -3.38 -7.23
N ALA A 27 11.14 -4.11 -8.15
CA ALA A 27 9.92 -3.68 -8.82
C ALA A 27 8.72 -3.70 -7.87
N ALA A 28 8.54 -4.80 -7.11
CA ALA A 28 7.46 -4.94 -6.13
C ALA A 28 7.49 -3.82 -5.06
N ASP A 29 8.68 -3.47 -4.56
CA ASP A 29 8.84 -2.36 -3.63
C ASP A 29 8.42 -1.01 -4.20
N ARG A 30 8.76 -0.74 -5.47
CA ARG A 30 8.35 0.50 -6.16
C ARG A 30 6.84 0.56 -6.32
N THR A 31 6.21 -0.57 -6.67
CA THR A 31 4.76 -0.68 -6.75
C THR A 31 4.11 -0.44 -5.39
N LEU A 32 4.66 -1.01 -4.31
CA LEU A 32 4.15 -0.78 -2.96
C LEU A 32 4.26 0.69 -2.53
N MET A 33 5.37 1.36 -2.86
CA MET A 33 5.53 2.80 -2.62
C MET A 33 4.58 3.67 -3.47
N ALA A 34 4.19 3.21 -4.66
CA ALA A 34 3.18 3.87 -5.47
C ALA A 34 1.78 3.71 -4.85
N TRP A 35 1.43 2.50 -4.40
CA TRP A 35 0.20 2.23 -3.66
C TRP A 35 0.10 3.08 -2.40
N THR A 36 1.18 3.21 -1.63
CA THR A 36 1.16 4.02 -0.40
C THR A 36 0.89 5.49 -0.67
N ARG A 37 1.47 6.05 -1.73
CA ARG A 37 1.23 7.42 -2.16
C ARG A 37 -0.22 7.64 -2.58
N THR A 38 -0.77 6.74 -3.39
CA THR A 38 -2.15 6.85 -3.88
C THR A 38 -3.14 6.76 -2.74
N ALA A 39 -2.95 5.79 -1.83
CA ALA A 39 -3.79 5.65 -0.64
C ALA A 39 -3.72 6.87 0.29
N LEU A 40 -2.51 7.36 0.58
CA LEU A 40 -2.32 8.53 1.43
C LEU A 40 -3.05 9.75 0.89
N SER A 41 -2.91 10.04 -0.40
CA SER A 41 -3.60 11.16 -1.05
C SER A 41 -5.11 11.03 -0.95
N MET A 42 -5.67 9.85 -1.22
CA MET A 42 -7.13 9.62 -1.12
C MET A 42 -7.63 9.78 0.32
N ILE A 43 -6.88 9.27 1.31
CA ILE A 43 -7.24 9.39 2.74
C ILE A 43 -7.19 10.85 3.18
N SER A 44 -6.09 11.56 2.89
CA SER A 44 -5.91 12.97 3.27
C SER A 44 -6.96 13.85 2.62
N PHE A 45 -7.25 13.64 1.34
CA PHE A 45 -8.28 14.40 0.63
C PHE A 45 -9.68 14.12 1.18
N GLY A 46 -10.01 12.84 1.44
CA GLY A 46 -11.31 12.45 2.01
C GLY A 46 -11.55 13.07 3.38
N PHE A 47 -10.53 13.08 4.25
CA PHE A 47 -10.59 13.71 5.56
C PHE A 47 -10.71 15.24 5.48
N THR A 48 -9.97 15.86 4.56
CA THR A 48 -9.99 17.32 4.36
C THR A 48 -11.37 17.77 3.88
N ILE A 49 -11.92 17.10 2.87
CA ILE A 49 -13.27 17.37 2.37
C ILE A 49 -14.29 17.20 3.49
N TYR A 50 -14.19 16.10 4.26
CA TYR A 50 -15.08 15.87 5.40
C TYR A 50 -15.08 17.05 6.38
N LYS A 51 -13.88 17.52 6.77
CA LYS A 51 -13.72 18.62 7.73
C LYS A 51 -14.16 19.98 7.19
N VAL A 52 -13.84 20.28 5.94
CA VAL A 52 -14.24 21.54 5.30
C VAL A 52 -15.76 21.62 5.19
N LEU A 53 -16.40 20.53 4.78
CA LEU A 53 -17.86 20.47 4.67
C LEU A 53 -18.56 20.49 6.03
N GLU A 54 -18.01 19.80 7.03
CA GLU A 54 -18.48 19.86 8.42
C GLU A 54 -18.43 21.31 8.95
N GLY A 55 -17.33 22.03 8.71
CA GLY A 55 -17.20 23.44 9.10
C GLY A 55 -18.19 24.38 8.40
N PHE A 56 -18.52 24.15 7.12
CA PHE A 56 -19.55 24.92 6.44
C PHE A 56 -20.96 24.68 7.01
N MET A 57 -21.27 23.45 7.42
CA MET A 57 -22.54 23.14 8.09
C MET A 57 -22.65 23.82 9.45
N GLU A 58 -21.57 23.82 10.24
CA GLU A 58 -21.50 24.53 11.53
C GLU A 58 -21.61 26.05 11.37
N ALA A 59 -21.10 26.61 10.26
CA ALA A 59 -21.19 28.02 9.93
C ALA A 59 -22.60 28.48 9.46
N GLY A 60 -23.62 27.61 9.52
CA GLY A 60 -25.01 27.96 9.19
C GLY A 60 -25.35 27.91 7.70
N VAL A 61 -24.46 27.40 6.84
CA VAL A 61 -24.79 27.15 5.43
C VAL A 61 -25.66 25.90 5.36
N HIS A 62 -26.98 26.10 5.25
CA HIS A 62 -27.93 25.02 5.00
C HIS A 62 -27.76 24.46 3.60
N LEU A 63 -26.84 23.49 3.46
CA LEU A 63 -26.78 22.63 2.29
C LEU A 63 -28.09 21.84 2.21
N ALA A 64 -28.73 21.85 1.04
CA ALA A 64 -30.06 21.27 0.80
C ALA A 64 -30.18 19.76 1.12
N HIS A 65 -29.08 19.06 1.41
CA HIS A 65 -29.02 17.67 1.87
C HIS A 65 -27.95 17.50 2.96
N PRO A 66 -28.30 17.48 4.26
CA PRO A 66 -27.35 17.39 5.38
C PRO A 66 -26.48 16.13 5.41
N HIS A 67 -26.89 15.06 4.73
CA HIS A 67 -26.20 13.75 4.76
C HIS A 67 -25.29 13.48 3.56
N SER A 68 -25.45 14.20 2.44
CA SER A 68 -24.76 13.87 1.18
C SER A 68 -23.25 14.17 1.17
N PRO A 69 -22.79 15.35 1.65
CA PRO A 69 -21.37 15.73 1.51
C PRO A 69 -20.43 14.95 2.46
N ARG A 70 -20.91 14.66 3.68
CA ARG A 70 -20.18 13.86 4.69
C ARG A 70 -19.88 12.44 4.20
N ASN A 71 -20.83 11.84 3.49
CA ASN A 71 -20.69 10.49 2.97
C ASN A 71 -19.59 10.40 1.91
N VAL A 72 -19.35 11.45 1.12
CA VAL A 72 -18.28 11.48 0.10
C VAL A 72 -16.90 11.44 0.74
N GLY A 73 -16.65 12.25 1.78
CA GLY A 73 -15.37 12.25 2.49
C GLY A 73 -15.08 10.90 3.15
N VAL A 74 -16.09 10.33 3.83
CA VAL A 74 -16.01 9.01 4.45
C VAL A 74 -15.79 7.90 3.42
N PHE A 75 -16.51 7.95 2.29
CA PHE A 75 -16.37 6.98 1.20
C PHE A 75 -14.97 7.02 0.59
N LEU A 76 -14.43 8.22 0.36
CA LEU A 76 -13.10 8.37 -0.23
C LEU A 76 -11.99 7.90 0.72
N THR A 77 -12.09 8.21 2.01
CA THR A 77 -11.17 7.67 3.02
C THR A 77 -11.27 6.14 3.12
N GLY A 78 -12.48 5.59 3.01
CA GLY A 78 -12.71 4.15 2.91
C GLY A 78 -12.04 3.53 1.68
N MET A 79 -12.23 4.10 0.49
CA MET A 79 -11.58 3.63 -0.74
C MET A 79 -10.05 3.71 -0.66
N GLY A 80 -9.50 4.78 -0.08
CA GLY A 80 -8.04 4.89 0.14
C GLY A 80 -7.50 3.79 1.05
N THR A 81 -8.26 3.40 2.07
CA THR A 81 -7.92 2.27 2.95
C THR A 81 -7.98 0.95 2.20
N VAL A 82 -9.06 0.67 1.47
CA VAL A 82 -9.22 -0.56 0.68
C VAL A 82 -8.10 -0.69 -0.36
N SER A 83 -7.75 0.41 -1.03
CA SER A 83 -6.64 0.47 -1.98
C SER A 83 -5.30 0.08 -1.32
N MET A 84 -5.03 0.55 -0.10
CA MET A 84 -3.83 0.15 0.64
C MET A 84 -3.82 -1.35 0.98
N VAL A 85 -4.96 -1.90 1.40
CA VAL A 85 -5.10 -3.33 1.70
C VAL A 85 -4.82 -4.16 0.45
N LEU A 86 -5.37 -3.77 -0.71
CA LEU A 86 -5.12 -4.45 -1.99
C LEU A 86 -3.64 -4.40 -2.39
N GLY A 87 -2.98 -3.24 -2.27
CA GLY A 87 -1.55 -3.11 -2.55
C GLY A 87 -0.67 -3.96 -1.62
N THR A 88 -1.09 -4.13 -0.35
CA THR A 88 -0.41 -5.01 0.61
C THR A 88 -0.58 -6.48 0.22
N ILE A 89 -1.78 -6.89 -0.23
CA ILE A 89 -2.04 -8.26 -0.71
C ILE A 89 -1.22 -8.56 -1.98
N GLU A 90 -1.12 -7.60 -2.91
CA GLU A 90 -0.32 -7.74 -4.14
C GLU A 90 1.16 -7.95 -3.81
N TYR A 91 1.71 -7.17 -2.87
CA TYR A 91 3.07 -7.33 -2.39
C TYR A 91 3.30 -8.70 -1.73
N TRP A 92 2.35 -9.13 -0.90
CA TRP A 92 2.41 -10.44 -0.25
C TRP A 92 2.39 -11.59 -1.26
N ARG A 93 1.49 -11.54 -2.24
CA ARG A 93 1.43 -12.53 -3.33
C ARG A 93 2.73 -12.59 -4.12
N THR A 94 3.33 -11.43 -4.39
CA THR A 94 4.61 -11.35 -5.10
C THR A 94 5.72 -12.02 -4.30
N ILE A 95 5.83 -11.75 -2.99
CA ILE A 95 6.84 -12.38 -2.13
C ILE A 95 6.63 -13.88 -2.01
N VAL A 96 5.39 -14.33 -1.79
CA VAL A 96 5.08 -15.77 -1.66
C VAL A 96 5.41 -16.52 -2.94
N GLY A 97 5.09 -15.97 -4.12
CA GLY A 97 5.45 -16.57 -5.40
C GLY A 97 6.97 -16.62 -5.65
N LEU A 98 7.73 -15.66 -5.11
CA LEU A 98 9.19 -15.65 -5.24
C LEU A 98 9.90 -16.58 -4.24
N ARG A 99 9.29 -16.84 -3.08
CA ARG A 99 9.84 -17.72 -2.04
C ARG A 99 9.98 -19.18 -2.50
N GLU A 100 9.22 -19.58 -3.51
CA GLU A 100 9.30 -20.92 -4.12
C GLU A 100 10.59 -21.12 -4.93
N TYR A 101 11.24 -20.04 -5.39
CA TYR A 101 12.44 -20.10 -6.23
C TYR A 101 13.74 -19.75 -5.49
N GLN A 102 13.69 -18.87 -4.48
CA GLN A 102 14.86 -18.46 -3.68
C GLN A 102 14.44 -18.01 -2.25
N PRO A 103 15.26 -18.27 -1.21
CA PRO A 103 15.01 -17.78 0.15
C PRO A 103 15.27 -16.26 0.24
N VAL A 104 14.24 -15.48 -0.04
CA VAL A 104 14.29 -14.01 -0.01
C VAL A 104 14.02 -13.46 1.40
N SER A 105 14.84 -12.50 1.85
CA SER A 105 14.71 -11.86 3.17
C SER A 105 13.55 -10.84 3.20
N ILE A 106 12.62 -11.05 4.15
CA ILE A 106 11.34 -10.31 4.28
C ILE A 106 11.51 -8.94 4.99
N TRP A 107 12.66 -8.67 5.60
CA TRP A 107 12.91 -7.49 6.44
C TRP A 107 13.31 -6.24 5.64
N ARG A 108 12.45 -5.80 4.72
CA ARG A 108 12.68 -4.58 3.93
C ARG A 108 11.79 -3.43 4.44
N PRO A 109 12.27 -2.17 4.39
CA PRO A 109 11.54 -1.01 4.92
C PRO A 109 10.17 -0.80 4.26
N ALA A 110 9.99 -1.24 3.01
CA ALA A 110 8.72 -1.18 2.30
C ALA A 110 7.61 -1.98 3.02
N PHE A 111 7.95 -3.14 3.60
CA PHE A 111 7.03 -3.95 4.39
C PHE A 111 6.61 -3.25 5.68
N PHE A 112 7.55 -2.61 6.39
CA PHE A 112 7.24 -1.86 7.60
C PHE A 112 6.29 -0.70 7.33
N VAL A 113 6.53 0.07 6.26
CA VAL A 113 5.66 1.18 5.85
C VAL A 113 4.27 0.68 5.47
N ALA A 114 4.18 -0.42 4.72
CA ALA A 114 2.90 -1.02 4.37
C ALA A 114 2.15 -1.57 5.59
N LEU A 115 2.85 -2.18 6.56
CA LEU A 115 2.26 -2.67 7.79
C LEU A 115 1.67 -1.52 8.63
N VAL A 116 2.44 -0.44 8.81
CA VAL A 116 1.98 0.76 9.54
C VAL A 116 0.75 1.37 8.85
N MET A 117 0.77 1.45 7.52
CA MET A 117 -0.35 1.96 6.72
C MET A 117 -1.58 1.04 6.73
N ALA A 118 -1.40 -0.28 6.68
CA ALA A 118 -2.49 -1.24 6.75
C ALA A 118 -3.14 -1.22 8.14
N CYS A 119 -2.35 -1.11 9.21
CA CYS A 119 -2.84 -0.93 10.57
C CYS A 119 -3.60 0.39 10.72
N SER A 120 -3.03 1.52 10.29
CA SER A 120 -3.68 2.82 10.42
C SER A 120 -4.98 2.90 9.60
N GLY A 121 -4.97 2.41 8.36
CA GLY A 121 -6.16 2.33 7.50
C GLY A 121 -7.25 1.43 8.10
N SER A 122 -6.89 0.22 8.56
CA SER A 122 -7.85 -0.71 9.16
C SER A 122 -8.49 -0.16 10.44
N LEU A 123 -7.72 0.53 11.28
CA LEU A 123 -8.24 1.20 12.47
C LEU A 123 -9.24 2.31 12.13
N ILE A 124 -8.93 3.12 11.11
CA ILE A 124 -9.82 4.19 10.64
C ILE A 124 -11.11 3.61 10.06
N PHE A 125 -11.01 2.55 9.24
CA PHE A 125 -12.18 1.89 8.65
C PHE A 125 -13.07 1.23 9.71
N LEU A 126 -12.48 0.54 10.69
CA LEU A 126 -13.21 -0.03 11.82
C LEU A 126 -13.87 1.05 12.70
N SER A 127 -13.21 2.19 12.90
CA SER A 127 -13.77 3.34 13.61
C SER A 127 -15.00 3.91 12.90
N ILE A 128 -14.93 4.04 11.57
CA ILE A 128 -16.05 4.51 10.74
C ILE A 128 -17.23 3.52 10.80
N ILE A 129 -16.97 2.22 10.65
CA ILE A 129 -18.01 1.19 10.70
C ILE A 129 -18.70 1.18 12.07
N ARG A 130 -17.94 1.19 13.16
CA ARG A 130 -18.51 1.24 14.52
C ARG A 130 -19.23 2.53 14.85
N ARG A 131 -19.04 3.59 14.08
CA ARG A 131 -19.78 4.85 14.24
C ARG A 131 -21.07 4.88 13.42
N PHE A 132 -21.22 3.96 12.47
CA PHE A 132 -22.43 3.79 11.66
C PHE A 132 -23.36 2.69 12.18
N LEU A 133 -22.82 1.71 12.92
CA LEU A 133 -23.57 0.70 13.67
C LEU A 133 -23.96 1.23 15.06
#